data_AF-A0A428Y9X4-F1
#
_entry.id   AF-A0A428Y9X4-F1
#
_cell.length_a   1.000
_cell.length_b   1.000
_cell.length_c   1.000
_cell.angle_alpha   90.00
_cell.angle_beta   90.00
_cell.angle_gamma   90.00
#
_symmetry.space_group_name_H-M   'P 1'
#
loop_
_entity.id
_entity.type
_entity.pdbx_description
1 polymer ?
#
loop_
_entity_poly.entity_id
_entity_poly.type
_entity_poly.pdbx_seq_one_letter_code
_entity_poly.pdbx_strand_id
1 'polypeptide(L)'
;MNRAIRLVLALYPRSVRDRYGPEIADLLAHSRRPVRDLADVARCALAERARALTYARLRPHVHAATGLLAAPMAFAGAYLMLFFLCGWLFVAVAAVAGSSVGDEAGHILPAVVTLPVAAGAIWLAGHARLPFTSALAPAGLAVGALPLVLLLTDTGRWAMAAALGCWWVAISALSTVAVALVRRGRRHRAVLTMALGGVLACELAFSWYGLSVFGSAAVAVGAYPVTTLGIDPTVMGDPAGRVADAMTIIPALLTSCTAYALGLATTARTGTTTASPAPGPR
;
A
#
# COMPACT_ATOMS: atom_id res chain seq x y z
N MET A 1 34.02 38.06 12.12
CA MET A 1 32.74 37.30 12.09
C MET A 1 32.99 35.80 12.28
N ASN A 2 32.58 35.27 13.43
CA ASN A 2 32.92 33.94 13.94
C ASN A 2 32.33 32.79 13.09
N ARG A 3 33.00 31.64 12.99
CA ARG A 3 32.59 30.53 12.09
C ARG A 3 31.23 29.94 12.48
N ALA A 4 30.96 29.80 13.78
CA ALA A 4 29.70 29.26 14.28
C ALA A 4 28.47 30.11 13.90
N ILE A 5 28.57 31.44 14.01
CA ILE A 5 27.47 32.37 13.66
C ILE A 5 27.11 32.24 12.16
N ARG A 6 28.10 32.13 11.27
CA ARG A 6 27.85 31.87 9.84
C ARG A 6 27.14 30.55 9.58
N LEU A 7 27.46 29.52 10.36
CA LEU A 7 26.88 28.18 10.23
C LEU A 7 25.41 28.17 10.66
N VAL A 8 25.07 28.90 11.74
CA VAL A 8 23.68 29.08 12.18
C VAL A 8 22.88 29.95 11.21
N LEU A 9 23.45 31.05 10.69
CA LEU A 9 22.78 31.87 9.66
C LEU A 9 22.54 31.11 8.35
N ALA A 10 23.32 30.08 8.03
CA ALA A 10 23.06 29.18 6.90
C ALA A 10 21.88 28.20 7.13
N LEU A 11 21.41 28.05 8.38
CA LEU A 11 20.18 27.31 8.70
C LEU A 11 18.92 28.11 8.35
N TYR A 12 18.97 29.45 8.28
CA TYR A 12 17.82 30.26 7.88
C TYR A 12 17.60 30.30 6.35
N PRO A 13 16.34 30.49 5.89
CA PRO A 13 16.06 30.78 4.48
C PRO A 13 16.78 32.05 4.01
N ARG A 14 17.16 32.12 2.72
CA ARG A 14 17.88 33.29 2.16
C ARG A 14 17.17 34.62 2.47
N SER A 15 15.86 34.71 2.23
CA SER A 15 15.06 35.91 2.53
C SER A 15 15.11 36.39 3.99
N VAL A 16 15.17 35.47 4.96
CA VAL A 16 15.27 35.80 6.39
C VAL A 16 16.69 36.20 6.75
N ARG A 17 17.68 35.42 6.27
CA ARG A 17 19.10 35.67 6.50
C ARG A 17 19.57 37.00 5.90
N ASP A 18 19.10 37.33 4.70
CA ASP A 18 19.53 38.51 3.98
C ASP A 18 18.83 39.79 4.52
N ARG A 19 17.73 39.65 5.30
CA ARG A 19 17.00 40.75 5.96
C ARG A 19 17.38 40.96 7.44
N TYR A 20 17.49 39.87 8.21
CA TYR A 20 17.70 39.89 9.67
C TYR A 20 19.06 39.31 10.11
N GLY A 21 19.85 38.76 9.18
CA GLY A 21 21.14 38.15 9.49
C GLY A 21 22.16 39.07 10.15
N PRO A 22 22.26 40.37 9.82
CA PRO A 22 23.12 41.32 10.53
C PRO A 22 22.73 41.47 12.00
N GLU A 23 21.44 41.66 12.29
CA GLU A 23 20.91 41.86 13.64
C GLU A 23 21.09 40.60 14.51
N ILE A 24 20.82 39.41 13.94
CA ILE A 24 21.07 38.12 14.60
C ILE A 24 22.57 37.90 14.85
N ALA A 25 23.44 38.30 13.92
CA ALA A 25 24.88 38.20 14.11
C ALA A 25 25.39 39.13 15.22
N ASP A 26 24.82 40.34 15.34
CA ASP A 26 25.20 41.34 16.33
C ASP A 26 24.74 40.96 17.74
N LEU A 27 23.49 40.49 17.87
CA LEU A 27 22.96 39.90 19.11
C LEU A 27 23.81 38.72 19.60
N LEU A 28 24.25 37.84 18.70
CA LEU A 28 25.12 36.70 19.04
C LEU A 28 26.57 37.11 19.32
N ALA A 29 27.05 38.23 18.79
CA ALA A 29 28.38 38.76 19.06
C ALA A 29 28.49 39.40 20.46
N HIS A 30 27.41 40.04 20.92
CA HIS A 30 27.35 40.75 22.20
C HIS A 30 26.69 39.95 23.34
N SER A 31 26.30 38.69 23.10
CA SER A 31 25.70 37.83 24.13
C SER A 31 26.69 37.49 25.26
N ARG A 32 26.20 37.61 26.51
CA ARG A 32 26.91 37.16 27.72
C ARG A 32 26.97 35.62 27.85
N ARG A 33 26.23 34.86 27.04
CA ARG A 33 26.14 33.39 27.08
C ARG A 33 26.14 32.78 25.66
N PRO A 34 27.20 33.01 24.86
CA PRO A 34 27.18 32.80 23.42
C PRO A 34 26.89 31.35 23.00
N VAL A 35 27.27 30.35 23.79
CA VAL A 35 27.01 28.93 23.46
C VAL A 35 25.53 28.57 23.59
N ARG A 36 24.85 29.09 24.62
CA ARG A 36 23.42 28.79 24.87
C ARG A 36 22.55 29.46 23.82
N ASP A 37 22.76 30.75 23.62
CA ASP A 37 21.92 31.54 22.71
C ASP A 37 22.10 31.06 21.25
N LEU A 38 23.32 30.67 20.87
CA LEU A 38 23.59 30.08 19.55
C LEU A 38 22.92 28.70 19.38
N ALA A 39 22.83 27.89 20.44
CA ALA A 39 22.10 26.62 20.41
C ALA A 39 20.57 26.82 20.33
N ASP A 40 20.01 27.79 21.06
CA ASP A 40 18.58 28.08 21.01
C ASP A 40 18.16 28.72 19.67
N VAL A 41 18.97 29.63 19.10
CA VAL A 41 18.75 30.15 17.74
C VAL A 41 18.85 29.04 16.70
N ALA A 42 19.84 28.14 16.80
CA ALA A 42 19.95 26.98 15.90
C ALA A 42 18.75 26.02 16.02
N ARG A 43 18.25 25.78 17.24
CA ARG A 43 17.04 24.97 17.49
C ARG A 43 15.80 25.60 16.88
N CYS A 44 15.61 26.91 17.03
CA CYS A 44 14.51 27.64 16.40
C CYS A 44 14.60 27.59 14.86
N ALA A 45 15.78 27.87 14.29
CA ALA A 45 16.01 27.77 12.84
C ALA A 45 15.71 26.36 12.29
N LEU A 46 16.13 25.31 13.00
CA LEU A 46 15.84 23.92 12.64
C LEU A 46 14.34 23.60 12.75
N ALA A 47 13.67 24.02 13.82
CA ALA A 47 12.24 23.80 14.01
C ALA A 47 11.41 24.53 12.94
N GLU A 48 11.79 25.74 12.57
CA GLU A 48 11.13 26.55 11.55
C GLU A 48 11.40 26.01 10.13
N ARG A 49 12.64 25.59 9.83
CA ARG A 49 12.98 24.93 8.55
C ARG A 49 12.31 23.56 8.43
N ALA A 50 12.19 22.82 9.53
CA ALA A 50 11.40 21.59 9.59
C ALA A 50 9.92 21.89 9.32
N ARG A 51 9.30 22.84 10.03
CA ARG A 51 7.91 23.27 9.79
C ARG A 51 7.68 23.73 8.34
N ALA A 52 8.59 24.50 7.76
CA ALA A 52 8.49 24.97 6.38
C ALA A 52 8.59 23.82 5.36
N LEU A 53 9.54 22.89 5.55
CA LEU A 53 9.64 21.68 4.70
C LEU A 53 8.40 20.79 4.86
N THR A 54 7.92 20.61 6.09
CA THR A 54 6.71 19.84 6.41
C THR A 54 5.48 20.49 5.75
N TYR A 55 5.15 21.74 6.02
CA TYR A 55 3.97 22.39 5.44
C TYR A 55 4.02 22.52 3.92
N ALA A 56 5.14 22.97 3.34
CA ALA A 56 5.23 23.23 1.90
C ALA A 56 5.28 21.93 1.06
N ARG A 57 5.84 20.84 1.59
CA ARG A 57 5.84 19.55 0.88
C ARG A 57 4.65 18.67 1.22
N LEU A 58 4.20 18.61 2.47
CA LEU A 58 3.10 17.72 2.82
C LEU A 58 1.74 18.19 2.30
N ARG A 59 1.42 19.48 2.18
CA ARG A 59 0.04 19.89 1.80
C ARG A 59 -0.50 19.20 0.53
N PRO A 60 0.21 19.12 -0.62
CA PRO A 60 -0.23 18.32 -1.76
C PRO A 60 -0.10 16.79 -1.54
N HIS A 61 0.86 16.34 -0.72
CA HIS A 61 1.03 14.92 -0.41
C HIS A 61 0.02 14.40 0.61
N VAL A 62 -0.63 15.25 1.41
CA VAL A 62 -1.66 14.87 2.39
C VAL A 62 -2.95 14.51 1.66
N HIS A 63 -3.37 15.29 0.66
CA HIS A 63 -4.52 14.91 -0.18
C HIS A 63 -4.22 13.66 -1.03
N ALA A 64 -2.97 13.50 -1.51
CA ALA A 64 -2.55 12.26 -2.18
C ALA A 64 -2.52 11.07 -1.20
N ALA A 65 -2.07 11.27 0.04
CA ALA A 65 -2.00 10.23 1.08
C ALA A 65 -3.38 9.85 1.61
N THR A 66 -4.29 10.80 1.83
CA THR A 66 -5.68 10.48 2.19
C THR A 66 -6.39 9.79 1.03
N GLY A 67 -6.14 10.17 -0.23
CA GLY A 67 -6.60 9.41 -1.39
C GLY A 67 -6.04 7.98 -1.45
N LEU A 68 -4.74 7.81 -1.16
CA LEU A 68 -4.06 6.51 -1.09
C LEU A 68 -4.49 5.64 0.11
N LEU A 69 -5.03 6.22 1.17
CA LEU A 69 -5.61 5.51 2.32
C LEU A 69 -7.11 5.22 2.13
N ALA A 70 -7.83 6.14 1.49
CA ALA A 70 -9.25 5.99 1.19
C ALA A 70 -9.51 5.01 0.03
N ALA A 71 -8.64 4.94 -0.98
CA ALA A 71 -8.77 3.98 -2.09
C ALA A 71 -8.82 2.51 -1.61
N PRO A 72 -7.91 2.02 -0.73
CA PRO A 72 -8.03 0.74 -0.04
C PRO A 72 -9.40 0.48 0.59
N MET A 73 -9.90 1.44 1.38
CA MET A 73 -11.20 1.32 2.07
C MET A 73 -12.36 1.32 1.08
N ALA A 74 -12.29 2.13 0.02
CA ALA A 74 -13.28 2.17 -1.04
C ALA A 74 -13.28 0.88 -1.88
N PHE A 75 -12.11 0.28 -2.15
CA PHE A 75 -12.02 -1.02 -2.83
C PHE A 75 -12.50 -2.17 -1.96
N ALA A 76 -12.16 -2.20 -0.67
CA ALA A 76 -12.69 -3.18 0.27
C ALA A 76 -14.21 -3.04 0.42
N GLY A 77 -14.72 -1.81 0.57
CA GLY A 77 -16.15 -1.52 0.61
C GLY A 77 -16.88 -1.89 -0.68
N ALA A 78 -16.31 -1.57 -1.85
CA ALA A 78 -16.88 -1.95 -3.15
C ALA A 78 -16.82 -3.47 -3.38
N TYR A 79 -15.76 -4.15 -2.94
CA TYR A 79 -15.66 -5.60 -2.97
C TYR A 79 -16.75 -6.24 -2.12
N LEU A 80 -16.92 -5.79 -0.86
CA LEU A 80 -17.97 -6.29 0.02
C LEU A 80 -19.37 -6.00 -0.55
N MET A 81 -19.62 -4.78 -1.01
CA MET A 81 -20.90 -4.39 -1.60
C MET A 81 -21.23 -5.26 -2.83
N LEU A 82 -20.25 -5.49 -3.72
CA LEU A 82 -20.42 -6.35 -4.89
C LEU A 82 -20.58 -7.82 -4.50
N PHE A 83 -19.86 -8.29 -3.48
CA PHE A 83 -20.00 -9.65 -2.94
C PHE A 83 -21.41 -9.89 -2.38
N PHE A 84 -21.91 -8.98 -1.53
CA PHE A 84 -23.28 -9.06 -1.01
C PHE A 84 -24.33 -8.92 -2.13
N LEU A 85 -24.12 -8.04 -3.12
CA LEU A 85 -25.04 -7.88 -4.24
C LEU A 85 -25.09 -9.13 -5.13
N CYS A 86 -23.93 -9.71 -5.48
CA CYS A 86 -23.86 -10.96 -6.23
C CYS A 86 -24.46 -12.12 -5.44
N GLY A 87 -24.20 -12.23 -4.13
CA GLY A 87 -24.80 -13.24 -3.28
C GLY A 87 -26.32 -13.14 -3.22
N TRP A 88 -26.86 -11.94 -3.01
CA TRP A 88 -28.30 -11.67 -3.06
C TRP A 88 -28.92 -12.01 -4.42
N LEU A 89 -28.26 -11.63 -5.52
CA LEU A 89 -28.71 -11.95 -6.87
C LEU A 89 -28.73 -13.47 -7.10
N PHE A 90 -27.70 -14.19 -6.63
CA PHE A 90 -27.61 -15.64 -6.76
C PHE A 90 -28.71 -16.35 -5.96
N VAL A 91 -28.94 -15.94 -4.71
CA VAL A 91 -30.04 -16.44 -3.87
C VAL A 91 -31.41 -16.17 -4.51
N ALA A 92 -31.62 -14.97 -5.07
CA ALA A 92 -32.87 -14.62 -5.74
C ALA A 92 -33.10 -15.45 -7.02
N VAL A 93 -32.07 -15.67 -7.83
CA VAL A 93 -32.15 -16.52 -9.03
C VAL A 93 -32.42 -17.98 -8.66
N ALA A 94 -31.73 -18.52 -7.65
CA ALA A 94 -31.96 -19.88 -7.17
C ALA A 94 -33.39 -20.08 -6.64
N ALA A 95 -33.90 -19.12 -5.87
CA ALA A 95 -35.28 -19.14 -5.38
C ALA A 95 -36.33 -19.12 -6.51
N VAL A 96 -36.10 -18.34 -7.58
CA VAL A 96 -36.96 -18.33 -8.77
C VAL A 96 -36.86 -19.62 -9.59
N ALA A 97 -35.66 -20.21 -9.65
CA ALA A 97 -35.41 -21.49 -10.34
C ALA A 97 -35.92 -22.73 -9.56
N GLY A 98 -36.34 -22.56 -8.31
CA GLY A 98 -36.69 -23.66 -7.41
C GLY A 98 -35.50 -24.52 -6.98
N SER A 99 -34.27 -24.04 -7.19
CA SER A 99 -33.04 -24.73 -6.79
C SER A 99 -32.58 -24.27 -5.41
N SER A 100 -32.12 -25.22 -4.60
CA SER A 100 -31.31 -24.90 -3.42
C SER A 100 -29.96 -24.32 -3.86
N VAL A 101 -29.51 -23.24 -3.22
CA VAL A 101 -28.12 -22.78 -3.32
C VAL A 101 -27.22 -23.85 -2.71
N GLY A 102 -26.64 -24.70 -3.54
CA GLY A 102 -25.67 -25.72 -3.12
C GLY A 102 -24.26 -25.15 -2.92
N ASP A 103 -23.40 -25.93 -2.27
CA ASP A 103 -22.05 -25.50 -1.87
C ASP A 103 -21.18 -25.01 -3.05
N GLU A 104 -21.40 -25.52 -4.28
CA GLU A 104 -20.74 -25.05 -5.51
C GLU A 104 -20.85 -23.51 -5.71
N ALA A 105 -21.95 -22.89 -5.27
CA ALA A 105 -22.15 -21.45 -5.36
C ALA A 105 -21.12 -20.65 -4.55
N GLY A 106 -20.64 -21.22 -3.43
CA GLY A 106 -19.64 -20.61 -2.55
C GLY A 106 -18.27 -20.43 -3.22
N HIS A 107 -17.95 -21.25 -4.23
CA HIS A 107 -16.67 -21.20 -4.95
C HIS A 107 -16.70 -20.26 -6.18
N ILE A 108 -17.86 -20.12 -6.83
CA ILE A 108 -18.01 -19.27 -8.03
C ILE A 108 -18.11 -17.79 -7.63
N LEU A 109 -18.80 -17.47 -6.54
CA LEU A 109 -19.07 -16.08 -6.13
C LEU A 109 -17.78 -15.24 -5.93
N PRO A 110 -16.73 -15.71 -5.22
CA PRO A 110 -15.50 -14.94 -5.03
C PRO A 110 -14.76 -14.67 -6.36
N ALA A 111 -14.72 -15.65 -7.27
CA ALA A 111 -14.08 -15.50 -8.57
C ALA A 111 -14.78 -14.44 -9.45
N VAL A 112 -16.12 -14.45 -9.45
CA VAL A 112 -16.94 -13.47 -10.18
C VAL A 112 -16.78 -12.04 -9.62
N VAL A 113 -16.60 -11.90 -8.30
CA VAL A 113 -16.48 -10.58 -7.64
C VAL A 113 -15.04 -10.02 -7.70
N THR A 114 -14.02 -10.89 -7.62
CA THR A 114 -12.60 -10.48 -7.67
C THR A 114 -12.18 -9.87 -9.00
N LEU A 115 -12.60 -10.47 -10.13
CA LEU A 115 -12.26 -10.01 -11.48
C LEU A 115 -12.60 -8.53 -11.73
N PRO A 116 -13.86 -8.05 -11.56
CA PRO A 116 -14.21 -6.65 -11.77
C PRO A 116 -13.55 -5.70 -10.76
N VAL A 117 -13.34 -6.14 -9.51
CA VAL A 117 -12.63 -5.31 -8.51
C VAL A 117 -11.15 -5.16 -8.86
N ALA A 118 -10.49 -6.23 -9.31
CA ALA A 118 -9.11 -6.18 -9.80
C ALA A 118 -8.99 -5.33 -11.07
N ALA A 119 -9.91 -5.48 -12.03
CA ALA A 119 -9.96 -4.65 -13.24
C ALA A 119 -10.17 -3.17 -12.90
N GLY A 120 -11.10 -2.85 -11.99
CA GLY A 120 -11.34 -1.51 -11.48
C GLY A 120 -10.10 -0.94 -10.77
N ALA A 121 -9.41 -1.74 -9.95
CA ALA A 121 -8.17 -1.35 -9.28
C ALA A 121 -7.06 -0.99 -10.26
N ILE A 122 -6.86 -1.80 -11.31
CA ILE A 122 -5.88 -1.54 -12.37
C ILE A 122 -6.25 -0.29 -13.17
N TRP A 123 -7.52 -0.13 -13.54
CA TRP A 123 -8.03 1.03 -14.29
C TRP A 123 -7.86 2.35 -13.52
N LEU A 124 -8.18 2.33 -12.22
CA LEU A 124 -8.09 3.50 -11.34
C LEU A 124 -6.64 3.87 -11.04
N ALA A 125 -5.74 2.88 -10.89
CA ALA A 125 -4.29 3.11 -10.86
C ALA A 125 -3.74 3.67 -12.19
N GLY A 126 -4.38 3.38 -13.33
CA GLY A 126 -4.06 3.97 -14.64
C GLY A 126 -4.48 5.42 -14.80
N HIS A 127 -5.64 5.80 -14.24
CA HIS A 127 -6.15 7.17 -14.28
C HIS A 127 -5.51 8.10 -13.24
N ALA A 128 -5.27 7.58 -12.03
CA ALA A 128 -4.62 8.31 -10.96
C ALA A 128 -3.12 8.47 -11.28
N ARG A 129 -2.76 9.57 -11.97
CA ARG A 129 -1.36 9.99 -12.24
C ARG A 129 -0.63 10.42 -10.96
N LEU A 130 -0.61 9.55 -9.95
CA LEU A 130 -0.03 9.80 -8.65
C LEU A 130 1.51 9.78 -8.73
N PRO A 131 2.22 10.70 -8.05
CA PRO A 131 3.67 10.64 -7.95
C PRO A 131 4.11 9.34 -7.25
N PHE A 132 5.30 8.86 -7.61
CA PHE A 132 5.89 7.55 -7.27
C PHE A 132 6.13 7.28 -5.76
N THR A 133 5.54 8.05 -4.84
CA THR A 133 5.56 7.82 -3.38
C THR A 133 4.57 6.73 -2.96
N SER A 134 4.45 5.67 -3.77
CA SER A 134 3.51 4.55 -3.62
C SER A 134 3.97 3.48 -2.62
N ALA A 135 5.17 3.60 -2.04
CA ALA A 135 5.69 2.67 -1.03
C ALA A 135 4.82 2.59 0.25
N LEU A 136 3.94 3.57 0.48
CA LEU A 136 2.95 3.55 1.57
C LEU A 136 1.59 2.94 1.17
N ALA A 137 1.34 2.69 -0.12
CA ALA A 137 0.07 2.08 -0.56
C ALA A 137 -0.15 0.66 0.01
N PRO A 138 0.87 -0.24 0.05
CA PRO A 138 0.73 -1.54 0.72
C PRO A 138 0.48 -1.41 2.23
N ALA A 139 1.04 -0.39 2.88
CA ALA A 139 0.78 -0.11 4.29
C ALA A 139 -0.65 0.40 4.51
N GLY A 140 -1.16 1.26 3.63
CA GLY A 140 -2.58 1.68 3.64
C GLY A 140 -3.54 0.51 3.43
N LEU A 141 -3.23 -0.39 2.50
CA LEU A 141 -4.01 -1.62 2.27
C LEU A 141 -3.99 -2.54 3.49
N ALA A 142 -2.82 -2.85 4.05
CA ALA A 142 -2.70 -3.72 5.22
C ALA A 142 -3.41 -3.12 6.45
N VAL A 143 -3.25 -1.82 6.71
CA VAL A 143 -3.91 -1.11 7.83
C VAL A 143 -5.42 -0.96 7.61
N GLY A 144 -5.89 -0.87 6.35
CA GLY A 144 -7.32 -0.85 6.03
C GLY A 144 -7.99 -2.22 6.10
N ALA A 145 -7.26 -3.29 5.75
CA ALA A 145 -7.73 -4.67 5.86
C ALA A 145 -7.80 -5.14 7.33
N LEU A 146 -6.84 -4.74 8.17
CA LEU A 146 -6.68 -5.24 9.54
C LEU A 146 -7.96 -5.15 10.40
N PRO A 147 -8.73 -4.04 10.46
CA PRO A 147 -9.92 -3.95 11.29
C PRO A 147 -11.04 -4.85 10.79
N LEU A 148 -11.24 -4.92 9.46
CA LEU A 148 -12.27 -5.77 8.85
C LEU A 148 -12.00 -7.24 9.17
N VAL A 149 -10.74 -7.64 9.05
CA VAL A 149 -10.26 -9.00 9.32
C VAL A 149 -10.35 -9.33 10.81
N LEU A 150 -9.98 -8.41 11.70
CA LEU A 150 -10.15 -8.58 13.16
C LEU A 150 -11.62 -8.62 13.60
N LEU A 151 -12.55 -8.06 12.83
CA LEU A 151 -13.99 -8.08 13.11
C LEU A 151 -14.67 -9.39 12.66
N LEU A 152 -14.08 -10.08 11.67
CA LEU A 152 -14.68 -11.25 11.02
C LEU A 152 -14.24 -12.61 11.59
N THR A 153 -13.17 -12.67 12.39
CA THR A 153 -12.61 -13.95 12.87
C THR A 153 -12.30 -13.96 14.36
N ASP A 154 -13.20 -14.49 15.19
CA ASP A 154 -12.91 -14.86 16.58
C ASP A 154 -11.89 -16.01 16.66
N THR A 155 -11.99 -16.97 15.74
CA THR A 155 -11.04 -18.08 15.58
C THR A 155 -9.88 -17.68 14.65
N GLY A 156 -8.64 -17.85 15.10
CA GLY A 156 -7.45 -17.67 14.24
C GLY A 156 -6.94 -16.24 14.07
N ARG A 157 -7.41 -15.25 14.85
CA ARG A 157 -6.97 -13.83 14.74
C ARG A 157 -5.44 -13.63 14.66
N TRP A 158 -4.67 -14.44 15.39
CA TRP A 158 -3.21 -14.35 15.44
C TRP A 158 -2.53 -14.97 14.21
N ALA A 159 -3.02 -16.12 13.73
CA ALA A 159 -2.61 -16.71 12.46
C ALA A 159 -2.83 -15.74 11.31
N MET A 160 -4.00 -15.08 11.32
CA MET A 160 -4.39 -14.07 10.35
C MET A 160 -3.52 -12.80 10.41
N ALA A 161 -3.29 -12.25 11.60
CA ALA A 161 -2.40 -11.10 11.77
C ALA A 161 -0.96 -11.41 11.32
N ALA A 162 -0.48 -12.63 11.58
CA ALA A 162 0.84 -13.09 11.12
C ALA A 162 0.89 -13.28 9.59
N ALA A 163 -0.16 -13.83 8.97
CA ALA A 163 -0.28 -13.95 7.52
C ALA A 163 -0.32 -12.58 6.82
N LEU A 164 -1.11 -11.63 7.33
CA LEU A 164 -1.13 -10.24 6.87
C LEU A 164 0.23 -9.55 7.05
N GLY A 165 0.91 -9.78 8.18
CA GLY A 165 2.26 -9.29 8.43
C GLY A 165 3.27 -9.85 7.43
N CYS A 166 3.23 -11.15 7.16
CA CYS A 166 4.06 -11.83 6.16
C CYS A 166 3.84 -11.24 4.75
N TRP A 167 2.58 -11.14 4.33
CA TRP A 167 2.19 -10.51 3.06
C TRP A 167 2.71 -9.07 2.95
N TRP A 168 2.52 -8.26 4.00
CA TRP A 168 2.95 -6.87 4.03
C TRP A 168 4.47 -6.72 3.91
N VAL A 169 5.25 -7.54 4.62
CA VAL A 169 6.71 -7.57 4.51
C VAL A 169 7.14 -7.97 3.10
N ALA A 170 6.52 -9.01 2.53
CA ALA A 170 6.82 -9.48 1.18
C ALA A 170 6.53 -8.43 0.10
N ILE A 171 5.33 -7.82 0.10
CA ILE A 171 4.96 -6.76 -0.85
C ILE A 171 5.82 -5.50 -0.66
N SER A 172 6.21 -5.16 0.58
CA SER A 172 7.13 -4.04 0.85
C SER A 172 8.51 -4.31 0.26
N ALA A 173 9.07 -5.50 0.49
CA ALA A 173 10.35 -5.91 -0.10
C ALA A 173 10.29 -5.88 -1.64
N LEU A 174 9.27 -6.50 -2.25
CA LEU A 174 9.05 -6.50 -3.70
C LEU A 174 8.95 -5.08 -4.28
N SER A 175 8.21 -4.20 -3.60
CA SER A 175 8.10 -2.78 -3.98
C SER A 175 9.48 -2.12 -4.01
N THR A 176 10.32 -2.31 -2.99
CA THR A 176 11.70 -1.74 -2.99
C THR A 176 12.57 -2.30 -4.11
N VAL A 177 12.49 -3.60 -4.40
CA VAL A 177 13.23 -4.25 -5.50
C VAL A 177 12.75 -3.73 -6.85
N ALA A 178 11.44 -3.57 -7.05
CA ALA A 178 10.87 -3.00 -8.26
C ALA A 178 11.29 -1.53 -8.46
N VAL A 179 11.28 -0.71 -7.41
CA VAL A 179 11.82 0.66 -7.45
C VAL A 179 13.29 0.65 -7.91
N ALA A 180 14.11 -0.24 -7.35
CA ALA A 180 15.52 -0.37 -7.73
C ALA A 180 15.71 -0.82 -9.19
N LEU A 181 14.90 -1.76 -9.67
CA LEU A 181 14.92 -2.24 -11.06
C LEU A 181 14.46 -1.17 -12.05
N VAL A 182 13.40 -0.41 -11.73
CA VAL A 182 12.91 0.72 -12.53
C VAL A 182 13.95 1.84 -12.60
N ARG A 183 14.59 2.20 -11.47
CA ARG A 183 15.70 3.18 -11.44
C ARG A 183 16.91 2.75 -12.27
N ARG A 184 17.15 1.45 -12.40
CA ARG A 184 18.19 0.85 -13.27
C ARG A 184 17.73 0.66 -14.73
N GLY A 185 16.58 1.21 -15.13
CA GLY A 185 16.01 1.07 -16.48
C GLY A 185 15.45 -0.31 -16.83
N ARG A 186 15.56 -1.31 -15.94
CA ARG A 186 15.17 -2.72 -16.17
C ARG A 186 13.68 -2.96 -15.96
N ARG A 187 12.85 -2.14 -16.62
CA ARG A 187 11.38 -2.07 -16.39
C ARG A 187 10.66 -3.40 -16.64
N HIS A 188 11.00 -4.14 -17.70
CA HIS A 188 10.41 -5.48 -17.94
C HIS A 188 10.67 -6.45 -16.78
N ARG A 189 11.90 -6.43 -16.22
CA ARG A 189 12.23 -7.25 -15.04
C ARG A 189 11.48 -6.80 -13.81
N ALA A 190 11.30 -5.48 -13.59
CA ALA A 190 10.51 -4.97 -12.48
C ALA A 190 9.05 -5.47 -12.52
N VAL A 191 8.42 -5.48 -13.71
CA VAL A 191 7.06 -6.02 -13.89
C VAL A 191 7.00 -7.51 -13.60
N LEU A 192 7.91 -8.31 -14.18
CA LEU A 192 7.98 -9.75 -13.91
C LEU A 192 8.23 -10.07 -12.42
N THR A 193 9.16 -9.34 -11.77
CA THR A 193 9.45 -9.52 -10.35
C THR A 193 8.26 -9.16 -9.46
N MET A 194 7.51 -8.10 -9.78
CA MET A 194 6.29 -7.76 -9.04
C MET A 194 5.16 -8.79 -9.30
N ALA A 195 5.01 -9.29 -10.52
CA ALA A 195 3.94 -10.23 -10.87
C ALA A 195 4.16 -11.59 -10.22
N LEU A 196 5.34 -12.20 -10.44
CA LEU A 196 5.71 -13.48 -9.84
C LEU A 196 5.84 -13.36 -8.32
N GLY A 197 6.45 -12.27 -7.84
CA GLY A 197 6.60 -12.00 -6.42
C GLY A 197 5.26 -11.77 -5.72
N GLY A 198 4.31 -11.09 -6.35
CA GLY A 198 2.98 -10.86 -5.80
C GLY A 198 2.20 -12.16 -5.58
N VAL A 199 2.23 -13.07 -6.57
CA VAL A 199 1.66 -14.41 -6.43
C VAL A 199 2.35 -15.18 -5.29
N LEU A 200 3.69 -15.18 -5.25
CA LEU A 200 4.45 -15.83 -4.17
C LEU A 200 4.21 -15.21 -2.78
N ALA A 201 3.93 -13.91 -2.69
CA ALA A 201 3.59 -13.24 -1.44
C ALA A 201 2.19 -13.64 -0.94
N CYS A 202 1.23 -13.83 -1.85
CA CYS A 202 -0.07 -14.40 -1.51
C CYS A 202 0.06 -15.86 -1.07
N GLU A 203 0.79 -16.70 -1.81
CA GLU A 203 1.08 -18.10 -1.45
C GLU A 203 1.74 -18.21 -0.07
N LEU A 204 2.76 -17.39 0.22
CA LEU A 204 3.44 -17.38 1.52
C LEU A 204 2.48 -17.02 2.67
N ALA A 205 1.62 -16.02 2.47
CA ALA A 205 0.64 -15.61 3.48
C ALA A 205 -0.42 -16.71 3.70
N PHE A 206 -0.89 -17.34 2.63
CA PHE A 206 -1.84 -18.45 2.69
C PHE A 206 -1.23 -19.69 3.34
N SER A 207 0.00 -20.03 2.96
CA SER A 207 0.74 -21.14 3.54
C SER A 207 0.97 -20.90 5.04
N TRP A 208 1.30 -19.67 5.43
CA TRP A 208 1.48 -19.32 6.83
C TRP A 208 0.19 -19.43 7.64
N TYR A 209 -0.94 -18.92 7.12
CA TYR A 209 -2.24 -19.08 7.77
C TYR A 209 -2.63 -20.57 7.86
N GLY A 210 -2.51 -21.31 6.76
CA GLY A 210 -2.86 -22.72 6.68
C GLY A 210 -2.06 -23.57 7.68
N LEU A 211 -0.75 -23.35 7.76
CA LEU A 211 0.12 -23.96 8.77
C LEU A 211 -0.29 -23.57 10.20
N SER A 212 -0.63 -22.29 10.42
CA SER A 212 -0.96 -21.75 11.75
C SER A 212 -2.32 -22.21 12.29
N VAL A 213 -3.28 -22.53 11.42
CA VAL A 213 -4.65 -22.94 11.81
C VAL A 213 -4.82 -24.46 11.75
N PHE A 214 -4.25 -25.13 10.75
CA PHE A 214 -4.48 -26.57 10.49
C PHE A 214 -3.26 -27.45 10.79
N GLY A 215 -2.10 -26.86 11.11
CA GLY A 215 -0.88 -27.60 11.50
C GLY A 215 -0.22 -28.40 10.37
N SER A 216 -0.73 -28.33 9.13
CA SER A 216 -0.29 -29.17 8.01
C SER A 216 0.29 -28.33 6.87
N ALA A 217 1.55 -28.57 6.54
CA ALA A 217 2.20 -27.95 5.38
C ALA A 217 1.65 -28.46 4.03
N ALA A 218 1.11 -29.69 3.99
CA ALA A 218 0.55 -30.27 2.76
C ALA A 218 -0.75 -29.59 2.32
N VAL A 219 -1.53 -29.08 3.28
CA VAL A 219 -2.76 -28.30 3.01
C VAL A 219 -2.45 -26.81 2.80
N ALA A 220 -1.26 -26.37 3.22
CA ALA A 220 -0.82 -24.97 3.17
C ALA A 220 -0.31 -24.56 1.77
N VAL A 221 0.41 -25.45 1.09
CA VAL A 221 0.99 -25.19 -0.24
C VAL A 221 -0.05 -25.47 -1.33
N GLY A 222 -0.34 -24.47 -2.18
CA GLY A 222 -1.33 -24.64 -3.25
C GLY A 222 -2.79 -24.44 -2.81
N ALA A 223 -3.04 -23.95 -1.59
CA ALA A 223 -4.37 -23.50 -1.17
C ALA A 223 -4.81 -22.19 -1.86
N TYR A 224 -3.90 -21.24 -2.06
CA TYR A 224 -4.19 -19.96 -2.71
C TYR A 224 -4.67 -20.08 -4.18
N PRO A 225 -4.04 -20.87 -5.07
CA PRO A 225 -4.48 -21.01 -6.46
C PRO A 225 -5.75 -21.85 -6.54
N VAL A 226 -5.94 -22.86 -5.68
CA VAL A 226 -7.19 -23.61 -5.62
C VAL A 226 -8.37 -22.72 -5.20
N THR A 227 -8.22 -21.94 -4.13
CA THR A 227 -9.27 -21.00 -3.68
C THR A 227 -9.52 -19.84 -4.64
N THR A 228 -8.51 -19.34 -5.37
CA THR A 228 -8.70 -18.25 -6.35
C THR A 228 -9.16 -18.71 -7.74
N LEU A 229 -8.83 -19.93 -8.16
CA LEU A 229 -9.30 -20.51 -9.43
C LEU A 229 -10.67 -21.19 -9.33
N GLY A 230 -11.25 -21.28 -8.13
CA GLY A 230 -12.52 -21.99 -7.90
C GLY A 230 -12.40 -23.50 -8.12
N ILE A 231 -11.21 -24.08 -7.88
CA ILE A 231 -11.02 -25.53 -7.91
C ILE A 231 -11.68 -26.10 -6.65
N ASP A 232 -12.48 -27.16 -6.82
CA ASP A 232 -13.20 -27.81 -5.74
C ASP A 232 -12.22 -28.28 -4.63
N PRO A 233 -12.35 -27.76 -3.39
CA PRO A 233 -11.45 -28.11 -2.29
C PRO A 233 -11.61 -29.56 -1.83
N THR A 234 -12.72 -30.25 -2.13
CA THR A 234 -12.92 -31.66 -1.78
C THR A 234 -11.90 -32.57 -2.49
N VAL A 235 -11.34 -32.14 -3.62
CA VAL A 235 -10.26 -32.83 -4.35
C VAL A 235 -8.96 -32.91 -3.53
N MET A 236 -8.77 -32.01 -2.54
CA MET A 236 -7.67 -32.06 -1.57
C MET A 236 -8.02 -32.82 -0.26
N GLY A 237 -9.26 -33.28 -0.10
CA GLY A 237 -9.72 -34.04 1.06
C GLY A 237 -10.23 -33.21 2.24
N ASP A 238 -10.66 -33.91 3.29
CA ASP A 238 -11.47 -33.39 4.41
C ASP A 238 -10.90 -32.17 5.20
N PRO A 239 -9.58 -31.95 5.37
CA PRO A 239 -9.11 -30.69 5.97
C PRO A 239 -9.29 -29.48 5.03
N ALA A 240 -9.26 -29.68 3.71
CA ALA A 240 -9.29 -28.59 2.73
C ALA A 240 -10.68 -27.96 2.54
N GLY A 241 -11.76 -28.70 2.76
CA GLY A 241 -13.13 -28.13 2.75
C GLY A 241 -13.29 -27.04 3.84
N ARG A 242 -12.86 -27.33 5.08
CA ARG A 242 -12.90 -26.37 6.19
C ARG A 242 -11.95 -25.18 6.00
N VAL A 243 -10.85 -25.41 5.28
CA VAL A 243 -9.93 -24.33 4.84
C VAL A 243 -10.66 -23.42 3.86
N ALA A 244 -11.33 -23.96 2.85
CA ALA A 244 -12.01 -23.18 1.82
C ALA A 244 -13.13 -22.30 2.37
N ASP A 245 -14.00 -22.83 3.25
CA ASP A 245 -15.06 -22.03 3.90
C ASP A 245 -14.50 -20.84 4.68
N ALA A 246 -13.46 -21.08 5.50
CA ALA A 246 -12.77 -20.04 6.25
C ALA A 246 -11.97 -19.06 5.35
N MET A 247 -11.73 -19.42 4.09
CA MET A 247 -10.87 -18.70 3.14
C MET A 247 -11.59 -18.18 1.88
N THR A 248 -12.91 -18.02 1.84
CA THR A 248 -13.56 -17.43 0.65
C THR A 248 -13.25 -15.93 0.47
N ILE A 249 -13.07 -15.17 1.56
CA ILE A 249 -12.93 -13.69 1.52
C ILE A 249 -11.47 -13.21 1.46
N ILE A 250 -10.56 -13.91 2.15
CA ILE A 250 -9.15 -13.49 2.31
C ILE A 250 -8.33 -13.50 1.01
N PRO A 251 -8.41 -14.53 0.13
CA PRO A 251 -7.58 -14.59 -1.07
C PRO A 251 -8.01 -13.50 -2.03
N ALA A 252 -9.31 -13.28 -2.16
CA ALA A 252 -9.90 -12.19 -2.93
C ALA A 252 -9.40 -10.81 -2.49
N LEU A 253 -9.34 -10.56 -1.17
CA LEU A 253 -8.81 -9.33 -0.61
C LEU A 253 -7.30 -9.18 -0.90
N LEU A 254 -6.49 -10.22 -0.68
CA LEU A 254 -5.05 -10.16 -0.96
C LEU A 254 -4.76 -10.05 -2.47
N THR A 255 -5.53 -10.71 -3.32
CA THR A 255 -5.41 -10.66 -4.79
C THR A 255 -5.69 -9.25 -5.29
N SER A 256 -6.80 -8.64 -4.86
CA SER A 256 -7.16 -7.27 -5.26
C SER A 256 -6.16 -6.23 -4.72
N CYS A 257 -5.70 -6.35 -3.48
CA CYS A 257 -4.63 -5.54 -2.91
C CYS A 257 -3.31 -5.65 -3.73
N THR A 258 -2.94 -6.88 -4.11
CA THR A 258 -1.72 -7.16 -4.88
C THR A 258 -1.83 -6.65 -6.33
N ALA A 259 -3.00 -6.81 -6.96
CA ALA A 259 -3.30 -6.25 -8.28
C ALA A 259 -3.26 -4.71 -8.29
N TYR A 260 -3.76 -4.05 -7.24
CA TYR A 260 -3.66 -2.59 -7.10
C TYR A 260 -2.20 -2.13 -6.93
N ALA A 261 -1.40 -2.82 -6.10
CA ALA A 261 0.02 -2.54 -5.94
C ALA A 261 0.81 -2.72 -7.25
N LEU A 262 0.48 -3.75 -8.03
CA LEU A 262 0.98 -3.99 -9.39
C LEU A 262 0.59 -2.87 -10.37
N GLY A 263 -0.67 -2.42 -10.32
CA GLY A 263 -1.17 -1.28 -11.08
C GLY A 263 -0.35 -0.02 -10.80
N LEU A 264 -0.22 0.37 -9.53
CA LEU A 264 0.58 1.53 -9.12
C LEU A 264 2.06 1.44 -9.54
N ALA A 265 2.66 0.24 -9.53
CA ALA A 265 4.04 0.04 -9.95
C ALA A 265 4.26 0.17 -11.46
N THR A 266 3.23 -0.13 -12.26
CA THR A 266 3.30 -0.09 -13.75
C THR A 266 2.95 1.28 -14.31
N THR A 267 1.94 1.96 -13.76
CA THR A 267 1.36 3.19 -14.33
C THR A 267 2.15 4.45 -14.02
N ALA A 268 3.00 4.45 -12.98
CA ALA A 268 3.74 5.61 -12.48
C ALA A 268 4.94 6.05 -13.38
N ARG A 269 4.72 6.11 -14.72
CA ARG A 269 5.76 6.13 -15.76
C ARG A 269 5.53 7.16 -16.88
N THR A 270 4.76 8.22 -16.68
CA THR A 270 4.47 9.24 -17.74
C THR A 270 4.89 10.68 -17.42
N GLY A 271 5.37 10.97 -16.20
CA GLY A 271 5.60 12.36 -15.74
C GLY A 271 6.96 12.99 -16.05
N THR A 272 7.93 12.28 -16.64
CA THR A 272 9.33 12.75 -16.70
C THR A 272 10.02 12.51 -18.06
N THR A 273 9.59 13.25 -19.10
CA THR A 273 10.48 13.97 -20.05
C THR A 273 9.68 14.75 -21.10
N THR A 274 9.25 15.96 -20.73
CA THR A 274 9.16 17.10 -21.66
C THR A 274 9.77 18.31 -20.95
N ALA A 275 11.10 18.26 -20.77
CA ALA A 275 11.84 19.49 -20.55
C ALA A 275 11.67 20.32 -21.81
N SER A 276 10.84 21.36 -21.75
CA SER A 276 10.68 22.31 -22.85
C SER A 276 12.08 22.80 -23.21
N PRO A 277 12.52 22.67 -24.47
CA PRO A 277 13.79 23.26 -24.88
C PRO A 277 13.71 24.76 -24.56
N ALA A 278 14.74 25.27 -23.89
CA ALA A 278 14.80 26.69 -23.58
C ALA A 278 14.71 27.48 -24.89
N PRO A 279 13.88 28.53 -24.98
CA PRO A 279 13.84 29.36 -26.19
C PRO A 279 15.24 29.94 -26.40
N GLY A 280 15.86 29.59 -27.53
CA GLY A 280 17.20 30.06 -27.88
C GLY A 280 17.19 31.59 -27.99
N PRO A 281 18.29 32.27 -27.58
CA PRO A 281 18.40 33.71 -27.76
C PRO A 281 18.31 34.06 -29.25
N ARG A 282 17.55 35.11 -29.55
CA ARG A 282 17.57 35.83 -30.83
C ARG A 282 18.49 37.04 -30.71
#